data_AF-A0A067MXI3-F1
#
_entry.id   AF-A0A067MXI3-F1
#
_cell.length_a   1.000
_cell.length_b   1.000
_cell.length_c   1.000
_cell.angle_alpha   90.00
_cell.angle_beta   90.00
_cell.angle_gamma   90.00
#
_symmetry.space_group_name_H-M   'P 1'
#
loop_
_entity.id
_entity.type
_entity.pdbx_description
1 polymer ?
#
loop_
_entity_poly.entity_id
_entity_poly.type
_entity_poly.pdbx_seq_one_letter_code
_entity_poly.pdbx_strand_id
1 'polypeptide(L)'
;MREAEAAARRAEARRREEIRRREEARRREEARQREETRRREEARRRAAQLEEEMKARDRERRRERERMERKAWDDYERRWKSLSADSDIRKLSFASIPWPVTRPPRSPSELDLVSVKLFLFSRSHSLEKSAKQRLRDAMLRFHPDRFEGRWMNKVHDSERAAVKEGIGRVARALNDAMAELQY
;
A
#
# COMPACT_ATOMS: atom_id res chain seq x y z
N MET A 1 -40.39 -76.96 29.06
CA MET A 1 -41.10 -75.87 28.35
C MET A 1 -40.84 -74.48 28.94
N ARG A 2 -41.07 -74.24 30.25
CA ARG A 2 -40.89 -72.91 30.88
C ARG A 2 -39.46 -72.34 30.80
N GLU A 3 -38.42 -73.16 30.90
CA GLU A 3 -37.01 -72.70 30.79
C GLU A 3 -36.61 -72.30 29.38
N ALA A 4 -37.07 -73.03 28.36
CA ALA A 4 -36.84 -72.69 26.95
C ALA A 4 -37.51 -71.37 26.57
N GLU A 5 -38.71 -71.13 27.10
CA GLU A 5 -39.46 -69.88 26.90
C GLU A 5 -38.80 -68.70 27.62
N ALA A 6 -38.29 -68.90 28.83
CA ALA A 6 -37.52 -67.90 29.57
C ALA A 6 -36.18 -67.56 28.88
N ALA A 7 -35.50 -68.56 28.30
CA ALA A 7 -34.28 -68.37 27.52
C ALA A 7 -34.54 -67.58 26.23
N ALA A 8 -35.63 -67.89 25.51
CA ALA A 8 -36.05 -67.16 24.31
C ALA A 8 -36.36 -65.68 24.60
N ARG A 9 -37.11 -65.39 25.67
CA ARG A 9 -37.40 -64.00 26.09
C ARG A 9 -36.15 -63.21 26.48
N ARG A 10 -35.18 -63.86 27.15
CA ARG A 10 -33.88 -63.24 27.48
C ARG A 10 -33.03 -62.97 26.23
N ALA A 11 -33.02 -63.88 25.27
CA ALA A 11 -32.31 -63.70 24.01
C ALA A 11 -32.93 -62.57 23.16
N GLU A 12 -34.26 -62.49 23.12
CA GLU A 12 -34.97 -61.42 22.43
C GLU A 12 -34.74 -60.04 23.08
N ALA A 13 -34.77 -59.97 24.42
CA ALA A 13 -34.46 -58.74 25.15
C ALA A 13 -33.03 -58.24 24.86
N ARG A 14 -32.04 -59.14 24.82
CA ARG A 14 -30.66 -58.80 24.45
C ARG A 14 -30.54 -58.28 23.02
N ARG A 15 -31.21 -58.91 22.06
CA ARG A 15 -31.23 -58.43 20.66
C ARG A 15 -31.86 -57.06 20.53
N ARG A 16 -32.99 -56.81 21.22
CA ARG A 16 -33.66 -55.49 21.24
C ARG A 16 -32.76 -54.42 21.87
N GLU A 17 -32.07 -54.75 22.96
CA GLU A 17 -31.13 -53.83 23.60
C GLU A 17 -29.92 -53.52 22.72
N GLU A 18 -29.36 -54.53 22.04
CA GLU A 18 -28.25 -54.35 21.11
C GLU A 18 -28.63 -53.47 19.91
N ILE A 19 -29.81 -53.68 19.33
CA ILE A 19 -30.35 -52.82 18.26
C ILE A 19 -30.48 -51.37 18.76
N ARG A 20 -31.07 -51.17 19.96
CA ARG A 20 -31.23 -49.83 20.54
C ARG A 20 -29.88 -49.15 20.75
N ARG A 21 -28.87 -49.87 21.27
CA ARG A 21 -27.51 -49.35 21.46
C ARG A 21 -26.84 -48.99 20.14
N ARG A 22 -26.99 -49.82 19.10
CA ARG A 22 -26.45 -49.54 17.75
C ARG A 22 -27.11 -48.33 17.11
N GLU A 23 -28.43 -48.20 17.23
CA GLU A 23 -29.15 -47.03 16.72
C GLU A 23 -28.77 -45.74 17.46
N GLU A 24 -28.63 -45.80 18.78
CA GLU A 24 -28.22 -44.65 19.58
C GLU A 24 -26.76 -44.24 19.27
N ALA A 25 -25.86 -45.21 19.09
CA ALA A 25 -24.50 -44.95 18.65
C ALA A 25 -24.46 -44.31 17.26
N ARG A 26 -25.26 -44.82 16.31
CA ARG A 26 -25.36 -44.23 14.97
C ARG A 26 -25.88 -42.79 15.00
N ARG A 27 -26.94 -42.52 15.78
CA ARG A 27 -27.47 -41.16 15.96
C ARG A 27 -26.46 -40.20 16.58
N ARG A 28 -25.70 -40.66 17.59
CA ARG A 28 -24.65 -39.85 18.22
C ARG A 28 -23.52 -39.54 17.24
N GLU A 29 -23.12 -40.51 16.42
CA GLU A 29 -22.08 -40.33 15.40
C GLU A 29 -22.55 -39.38 14.29
N GLU A 30 -23.76 -39.58 13.76
CA GLU A 30 -24.37 -38.66 12.78
C GLU A 30 -24.49 -37.24 13.34
N ALA A 31 -24.85 -37.07 14.61
CA ALA A 31 -24.92 -35.76 15.26
C ALA A 31 -23.52 -35.10 15.39
N ARG A 32 -22.49 -35.87 15.76
CA ARG A 32 -21.10 -35.38 15.84
C ARG A 32 -20.59 -34.94 14.48
N GLN A 33 -20.82 -35.75 13.44
CA GLN A 33 -20.41 -35.42 12.07
C GLN A 33 -21.11 -34.16 11.57
N ARG A 34 -22.42 -34.02 11.80
CA ARG A 34 -23.18 -32.81 11.43
C ARG A 34 -22.69 -31.57 12.17
N GLU A 35 -22.36 -31.70 13.46
CA GLU A 35 -21.82 -30.58 14.22
C GLU A 35 -20.42 -30.20 13.72
N GLU A 36 -19.57 -31.17 13.44
CA GLU A 36 -18.23 -30.93 12.92
C GLU A 36 -18.26 -30.29 11.54
N THR A 37 -19.11 -30.76 10.62
CA THR A 37 -19.27 -30.12 9.31
C THR A 37 -19.77 -28.69 9.45
N ARG A 38 -20.77 -28.43 10.31
CA ARG A 38 -21.26 -27.08 10.58
C ARG A 38 -20.15 -26.18 11.13
N ARG A 39 -19.37 -26.66 12.10
CA ARG A 39 -18.23 -25.93 12.67
C ARG A 39 -17.15 -25.64 11.61
N ARG A 40 -16.83 -26.62 10.76
CA ARG A 40 -15.85 -26.46 9.67
C ARG A 40 -16.33 -25.46 8.61
N GLU A 41 -17.61 -25.53 8.22
CA GLU A 41 -18.20 -24.57 7.28
C GLU A 41 -18.23 -23.16 7.85
N GLU A 42 -18.62 -22.99 9.12
CA GLU A 42 -18.61 -21.70 9.79
C GLU A 42 -17.19 -21.12 9.90
N ALA A 43 -16.21 -21.94 10.26
CA ALA A 43 -14.80 -21.54 10.28
C ALA A 43 -14.30 -21.12 8.89
N ARG A 44 -14.66 -21.86 7.83
CA ARG A 44 -14.33 -21.50 6.45
C ARG A 44 -14.97 -20.19 6.02
N ARG A 45 -16.25 -19.96 6.36
CA ARG A 45 -16.96 -18.71 6.06
C ARG A 45 -16.32 -17.52 6.78
N ARG A 46 -15.99 -17.67 8.07
CA ARG A 46 -15.30 -16.62 8.84
C ARG A 46 -13.91 -16.33 8.27
N ALA A 47 -13.14 -17.36 7.90
CA ALA A 47 -11.82 -17.18 7.28
C ALA A 47 -11.93 -16.44 5.93
N ALA A 48 -12.89 -16.82 5.09
CA ALA A 48 -13.12 -16.15 3.81
C ALA A 48 -13.54 -14.67 3.99
N GLN A 49 -14.40 -14.37 4.98
CA GLN A 49 -14.80 -13.00 5.31
C GLN A 49 -13.61 -12.14 5.76
N LEU A 50 -12.75 -12.67 6.64
CA LEU A 50 -11.55 -11.96 7.10
C LEU A 50 -10.57 -11.71 5.93
N GLU A 51 -10.38 -12.69 5.05
CA GLU A 51 -9.53 -12.54 3.87
C GLU A 51 -10.08 -11.48 2.91
N GLU A 52 -11.40 -11.46 2.69
CA GLU A 52 -12.07 -10.45 1.87
C GLU A 52 -11.95 -9.04 2.47
N GLU A 53 -12.16 -8.89 3.78
CA GLU A 53 -12.00 -7.61 4.47
C GLU A 53 -10.55 -7.10 4.35
N MET A 54 -9.56 -7.97 4.54
CA MET A 54 -8.15 -7.62 4.39
C MET A 54 -7.82 -7.17 2.96
N LYS A 55 -8.34 -7.89 1.95
CA LYS A 55 -8.20 -7.50 0.54
C LYS A 55 -8.90 -6.17 0.24
N ALA A 56 -10.08 -5.93 0.81
CA ALA A 56 -10.81 -4.68 0.63
C ALA A 56 -10.04 -3.50 1.23
N ARG A 57 -9.55 -3.64 2.46
CA ARG A 57 -8.72 -2.63 3.14
C ARG A 57 -7.41 -2.36 2.39
N ASP A 58 -6.77 -3.38 1.83
CA ASP A 58 -5.56 -3.20 1.04
C ASP A 58 -5.83 -2.44 -0.27
N ARG A 59 -6.90 -2.80 -0.97
CA ARG A 59 -7.36 -2.08 -2.18
C ARG A 59 -7.68 -0.62 -1.88
N GLU A 60 -8.33 -0.34 -0.75
CA GLU A 60 -8.63 1.03 -0.31
C GLU A 60 -7.36 1.82 -0.04
N ARG A 61 -6.45 1.30 0.79
CA ARG A 61 -5.15 1.93 1.06
C ARG A 61 -4.36 2.22 -0.21
N ARG A 62 -4.38 1.29 -1.17
CA ARG A 62 -3.71 1.49 -2.47
C ARG A 62 -4.34 2.64 -3.25
N ARG A 63 -5.68 2.70 -3.33
CA ARG A 63 -6.40 3.79 -4.00
C ARG A 63 -6.12 5.14 -3.35
N GLU A 64 -6.09 5.21 -2.02
CA GLU A 64 -5.74 6.43 -1.30
C GLU A 64 -4.32 6.89 -1.61
N ARG A 65 -3.36 5.96 -1.61
CA ARG A 65 -1.96 6.24 -1.98
C ARG A 65 -1.86 6.77 -3.41
N GLU A 66 -2.51 6.11 -4.38
CA GLU A 66 -2.55 6.55 -5.78
C GLU A 66 -3.16 7.96 -5.92
N ARG A 67 -4.23 8.26 -5.18
CA ARG A 67 -4.85 9.61 -5.15
C ARG A 67 -3.91 10.66 -4.58
N MET A 68 -3.22 10.35 -3.48
CA MET A 68 -2.24 11.25 -2.87
C MET A 68 -1.07 11.55 -3.81
N GLU A 69 -0.55 10.53 -4.49
CA GLU A 69 0.54 10.68 -5.46
C GLU A 69 0.12 11.56 -6.65
N ARG A 70 -1.09 11.37 -7.18
CA ARG A 70 -1.63 12.22 -8.24
C ARG A 70 -1.76 13.67 -7.81
N LYS A 71 -2.37 13.91 -6.65
CA LYS A 71 -2.50 15.26 -6.11
C LYS A 71 -1.14 15.93 -5.90
N ALA A 72 -0.17 15.20 -5.36
CA ALA A 72 1.18 15.72 -5.15
C ALA A 72 1.87 16.08 -6.48
N TRP A 73 1.67 15.28 -7.52
CA TRP A 73 2.18 15.58 -8.86
C TRP A 73 1.54 16.83 -9.47
N ASP A 74 0.21 16.95 -9.39
CA ASP A 74 -0.52 18.12 -9.87
C ASP A 74 -0.10 19.39 -9.14
N ASP A 75 0.12 19.29 -7.82
CA ASP A 75 0.66 20.36 -6.98
C ASP A 75 2.08 20.75 -7.38
N TYR A 76 2.95 19.76 -7.63
CA TYR A 76 4.32 19.95 -8.09
C TYR A 76 4.36 20.71 -9.43
N GLU A 77 3.60 20.27 -10.43
CA GLU A 77 3.55 20.93 -11.75
C GLU A 77 2.94 22.32 -11.67
N ARG A 78 1.85 22.51 -10.90
CA ARG A 78 1.23 23.82 -10.71
C ARG A 78 2.20 24.82 -10.07
N ARG A 79 2.93 24.42 -9.03
CA ARG A 79 3.93 25.27 -8.38
C ARG A 79 5.07 25.64 -9.33
N TRP A 80 5.55 24.69 -10.13
CA TRP A 80 6.57 24.99 -11.16
C TRP A 80 6.09 25.99 -12.21
N LYS A 81 4.84 25.85 -12.66
CA LYS A 81 4.20 26.82 -13.57
C LYS A 81 4.10 28.20 -12.91
N SER A 82 3.65 28.26 -11.66
CA SER A 82 3.56 29.50 -10.90
C SER A 82 4.93 30.18 -10.76
N LEU A 83 5.98 29.44 -10.37
CA LEU A 83 7.34 29.98 -10.26
C LEU A 83 7.88 30.53 -11.58
N SER A 84 7.51 29.90 -12.69
CA SER A 84 7.94 30.33 -14.03
C SER A 84 7.18 31.54 -14.55
N ALA A 85 5.92 31.72 -14.12
CA ALA A 85 5.06 32.83 -14.53
C ALA A 85 5.25 34.09 -13.66
N ASP A 86 5.66 33.93 -12.39
CA ASP A 86 5.84 35.05 -11.47
C ASP A 86 7.14 35.82 -11.77
N SER A 87 6.98 36.97 -12.41
CA SER A 87 8.04 37.96 -12.62
C SER A 87 8.30 38.80 -11.37
N ASP A 88 7.35 38.85 -10.43
CA ASP A 88 7.43 39.67 -9.24
C ASP A 88 8.09 38.95 -8.06
N ILE A 89 8.99 39.67 -7.41
CA ILE A 89 10.00 39.16 -6.49
C ILE A 89 9.35 38.85 -5.13
N ARG A 90 8.71 37.68 -4.99
CA ARG A 90 8.57 37.04 -3.68
C ARG A 90 9.84 36.24 -3.43
N LYS A 91 10.57 36.56 -2.35
CA LYS A 91 11.75 35.77 -1.95
C LYS A 91 11.30 34.32 -1.70
N LEU A 92 11.80 33.38 -2.52
CA LEU A 92 11.54 31.95 -2.42
C LEU A 92 12.13 31.42 -1.10
N SER A 93 11.33 30.62 -0.38
CA SER A 93 11.80 29.83 0.75
C SER A 93 12.00 28.37 0.34
N PHE A 94 12.71 27.59 1.17
CA PHE A 94 12.89 26.17 0.94
C PHE A 94 11.56 25.43 0.72
N ALA A 95 10.55 25.72 1.55
CA ALA A 95 9.23 25.08 1.45
C ALA A 95 8.40 25.49 0.22
N SER A 96 8.73 26.64 -0.38
CA SER A 96 8.06 27.13 -1.60
C SER A 96 8.55 26.44 -2.87
N ILE A 97 9.76 25.86 -2.83
CA ILE A 97 10.32 25.12 -3.97
C ILE A 97 9.52 23.83 -4.15
N PRO A 98 9.01 23.55 -5.35
CA PRO A 98 8.32 22.31 -5.67
C PRO A 98 9.31 21.16 -5.81
N TRP A 99 9.76 20.62 -4.68
CA TRP A 99 10.58 19.43 -4.58
C TRP A 99 9.86 18.19 -5.14
N PRO A 100 10.57 17.24 -5.78
CA PRO A 100 9.96 16.06 -6.39
C PRO A 100 9.69 14.98 -5.34
N VAL A 101 8.82 15.26 -4.37
CA VAL A 101 8.43 14.35 -3.29
C VAL A 101 6.94 14.49 -2.98
N THR A 102 6.30 13.41 -2.53
CA THR A 102 4.84 13.39 -2.27
C THR A 102 4.43 14.32 -1.14
N ARG A 103 5.28 14.45 -0.11
CA ARG A 103 5.08 15.36 1.03
C ARG A 103 6.12 16.48 0.94
N PRO A 104 5.72 17.75 0.86
CA PRO A 104 6.66 18.86 0.80
C PRO A 104 7.61 18.84 2.01
N PRO A 105 8.93 18.83 1.80
CA PRO A 105 9.91 18.76 2.87
C PRO A 105 10.03 20.12 3.56
N ARG A 106 10.33 20.10 4.86
CA ARG A 106 10.61 21.33 5.63
C ARG A 106 12.10 21.61 5.76
N SER A 107 12.94 20.63 5.49
CA SER A 107 14.39 20.72 5.59
C SER A 107 15.10 19.86 4.53
N PRO A 108 16.37 20.13 4.22
CA PRO A 108 17.15 19.31 3.29
C PRO A 108 17.27 17.85 3.73
N SER A 109 17.28 17.58 5.04
CA SER A 109 17.38 16.22 5.59
C SER A 109 16.18 15.32 5.24
N GLU A 110 15.02 15.90 4.95
CA GLU A 110 13.82 15.19 4.51
C GLU A 110 13.84 14.86 2.99
N LEU A 111 14.83 15.37 2.26
CA LEU A 111 15.06 15.03 0.86
C LEU A 111 16.00 13.82 0.77
N ASP A 112 15.39 12.64 0.70
CA ASP A 112 16.09 11.36 0.51
C ASP A 112 15.87 10.78 -0.90
N LEU A 113 16.79 9.88 -1.29
CA LEU A 113 16.81 9.20 -2.59
C LEU A 113 15.52 8.42 -2.88
N VAL A 114 15.01 7.71 -1.87
CA VAL A 114 13.86 6.82 -1.99
C VAL A 114 12.60 7.64 -2.23
N SER A 115 12.39 8.71 -1.48
CA SER A 115 11.25 9.62 -1.62
C SER A 115 11.20 10.26 -3.02
N VAL A 116 12.35 10.70 -3.54
CA VAL A 116 12.44 11.28 -4.89
C VAL A 116 12.15 10.23 -5.98
N LYS A 117 12.72 9.04 -5.86
CA LYS A 117 12.47 7.93 -6.82
C LYS A 117 11.01 7.48 -6.79
N LEU A 118 10.43 7.26 -5.61
CA LEU A 118 9.03 6.88 -5.46
C LEU A 118 8.09 7.90 -6.10
N PHE A 119 8.39 9.19 -5.92
CA PHE A 119 7.62 10.25 -6.55
C PHE A 119 7.74 10.22 -8.08
N LEU A 120 8.95 10.18 -8.65
CA LEU A 120 9.14 10.23 -10.12
C LEU A 120 8.70 8.95 -10.84
N PHE A 121 8.86 7.79 -10.21
CA PHE A 121 8.55 6.49 -10.80
C PHE A 121 7.14 5.98 -10.49
N SER A 122 6.35 6.72 -9.70
CA SER A 122 4.95 6.37 -9.50
C SER A 122 4.23 6.26 -10.86
N ARG A 123 3.41 5.22 -10.98
CA ARG A 123 2.53 4.97 -12.13
C ARG A 123 1.15 5.61 -11.96
N SER A 124 0.95 6.32 -10.85
CA SER A 124 -0.34 6.89 -10.45
C SER A 124 -0.61 8.26 -11.05
N HIS A 125 0.41 8.90 -11.63
CA HIS A 125 0.39 10.24 -12.21
C HIS A 125 1.14 10.30 -13.55
N SER A 126 0.96 11.41 -14.27
CA SER A 126 1.64 11.72 -15.55
C SER A 126 1.77 10.52 -16.47
N LEU A 127 0.63 9.89 -16.75
CA LEU A 127 0.51 8.63 -17.53
C LEU A 127 0.98 8.82 -18.98
N GLU A 128 0.97 10.06 -19.45
CA GLU A 128 1.46 10.48 -20.77
C GLU A 128 3.00 10.53 -20.87
N LYS A 129 3.72 10.52 -19.74
CA LYS A 129 5.18 10.54 -19.70
C LYS A 129 5.74 9.21 -19.26
N SER A 130 6.84 8.79 -19.89
CA SER A 130 7.62 7.67 -19.38
C SER A 130 8.38 8.08 -18.11
N ALA A 131 8.71 7.10 -17.27
CA ALA A 131 9.56 7.31 -16.09
C ALA A 131 10.89 8.01 -16.46
N LYS A 132 11.48 7.60 -17.58
CA LYS A 132 12.71 8.20 -18.13
C LYS A 132 12.51 9.66 -18.53
N GLN A 133 11.37 10.02 -19.12
CA GLN A 133 11.07 11.41 -19.48
C GLN A 133 10.90 12.28 -18.23
N ARG A 134 10.14 11.80 -17.22
CA ARG A 134 9.97 12.54 -15.96
C ARG A 134 11.30 12.76 -15.24
N LEU A 135 12.17 11.77 -15.26
CA LEU A 135 13.50 11.86 -14.68
C LEU A 135 14.36 12.92 -15.39
N ARG A 136 14.40 12.90 -16.72
CA ARG A 136 15.14 13.92 -17.50
C ARG A 136 14.60 15.33 -17.29
N ASP A 137 13.27 15.49 -17.29
CA ASP A 137 12.62 16.78 -17.01
C ASP A 137 13.03 17.30 -15.62
N ALA A 138 13.04 16.42 -14.60
CA ALA A 138 13.48 16.76 -13.26
C ALA A 138 15.00 17.10 -13.21
N MET A 139 15.86 16.35 -13.91
CA MET A 139 17.30 16.65 -13.98
C MET A 139 17.55 18.03 -14.57
N LEU A 140 16.79 18.43 -15.60
CA LEU A 140 16.91 19.76 -16.20
C LEU A 140 16.46 20.88 -15.24
N ARG A 141 15.43 20.63 -14.42
CA ARG A 141 14.93 21.59 -13.42
C ARG A 141 15.85 21.72 -12.22
N PHE A 142 16.43 20.61 -11.75
CA PHE A 142 17.22 20.51 -10.52
C PHE A 142 18.73 20.44 -10.74
N HIS A 143 19.22 20.69 -11.97
CA HIS A 143 20.65 20.80 -12.21
C HIS A 143 21.22 21.98 -11.39
N PRO A 144 22.23 21.77 -10.52
CA PRO A 144 22.72 22.79 -9.60
C PRO A 144 23.04 24.12 -10.28
N ASP A 145 23.82 24.10 -11.36
CA ASP A 145 24.22 25.31 -12.10
C ASP A 145 23.02 26.08 -12.69
N ARG A 146 22.08 25.37 -13.33
CA ARG A 146 20.90 26.00 -13.95
C ARG A 146 19.94 26.54 -12.91
N PHE A 147 19.75 25.79 -11.82
CA PHE A 147 18.89 26.22 -10.74
C PHE A 147 19.49 27.44 -10.04
N GLU A 148 20.79 27.41 -9.75
CA GLU A 148 21.49 28.51 -9.09
C GLU A 148 21.41 29.80 -9.93
N GLY A 149 21.74 29.73 -11.21
CA GLY A 149 21.70 30.88 -12.11
C GLY A 149 20.31 31.47 -12.31
N ARG A 150 19.26 30.65 -12.27
CA ARG A 150 17.88 31.10 -12.53
C ARG A 150 17.12 31.53 -11.27
N TRP A 151 17.31 30.83 -10.17
CA TRP A 151 16.43 30.93 -9.00
C TRP A 151 17.13 31.41 -7.73
N MET A 152 18.45 31.23 -7.57
CA MET A 152 19.12 31.51 -6.28
C MET A 152 19.05 32.99 -5.88
N ASN A 153 19.06 33.91 -6.85
CA ASN A 153 18.89 35.35 -6.59
C ASN A 153 17.47 35.71 -6.12
N LYS A 154 16.49 34.82 -6.36
CA LYS A 154 15.12 34.95 -5.86
C LYS A 154 14.93 34.26 -4.52
N VAL A 155 15.90 33.50 -4.00
CA VAL A 155 15.78 32.79 -2.71
C VAL A 155 16.11 33.72 -1.54
N HIS A 156 15.37 33.59 -0.44
CA HIS A 156 15.66 34.34 0.77
C HIS A 156 17.08 34.02 1.28
N ASP A 157 17.83 35.04 1.70
CA ASP A 157 19.26 34.88 1.99
C ASP A 157 19.52 33.86 3.11
N SER A 158 18.66 33.81 4.13
CA SER A 158 18.72 32.79 5.20
C SER A 158 18.42 31.36 4.71
N GLU A 159 17.72 31.21 3.59
CA GLU A 159 17.28 29.92 3.06
C GLU A 159 18.24 29.38 1.99
N ARG A 160 19.13 30.22 1.43
CA ARG A 160 20.01 29.85 0.31
C ARG A 160 20.84 28.60 0.60
N ALA A 161 21.40 28.49 1.81
CA ALA A 161 22.20 27.33 2.20
C ALA A 161 21.38 26.03 2.18
N ALA A 162 20.18 26.05 2.78
CA ALA A 162 19.27 24.91 2.80
C ALA A 162 18.80 24.55 1.38
N VAL A 163 18.46 25.55 0.56
CA VAL A 163 18.07 25.31 -0.83
C VAL A 163 19.22 24.68 -1.62
N LYS A 164 20.44 25.20 -1.53
CA LYS A 164 21.60 24.63 -2.22
C LYS A 164 21.87 23.18 -1.81
N GLU A 165 21.78 22.86 -0.52
CA GLU A 165 21.89 21.49 -0.04
C GLU A 165 20.78 20.60 -0.61
N GLY A 166 19.53 21.06 -0.58
CA GLY A 166 18.37 20.33 -1.11
C GLY A 166 18.50 20.04 -2.61
N ILE A 167 18.94 21.03 -3.41
CA ILE A 167 19.23 20.84 -4.83
C ILE A 167 20.32 19.79 -5.02
N GLY A 168 21.41 19.84 -4.25
CA GLY A 168 22.49 18.85 -4.31
C GLY A 168 22.04 17.43 -3.94
N ARG A 169 21.12 17.28 -2.98
CA ARG A 169 20.51 15.98 -2.62
C ARG A 169 19.64 15.44 -3.75
N VAL A 170 18.75 16.28 -4.29
CA VAL A 170 17.88 15.88 -5.41
C VAL A 170 18.71 15.56 -6.65
N ALA A 171 19.67 16.39 -7.04
CA ALA A 171 20.50 16.15 -8.22
C ALA A 171 21.25 14.81 -8.15
N ARG A 172 21.84 14.46 -6.99
CA ARG A 172 22.43 13.14 -6.76
C ARG A 172 21.39 12.03 -6.92
N ALA A 173 20.22 12.20 -6.31
CA ALA A 173 19.16 11.21 -6.40
C ALA A 173 18.66 10.95 -7.82
N LEU A 174 18.59 12.00 -8.64
CA LEU A 174 18.22 11.89 -10.05
C LEU A 174 19.31 11.21 -10.87
N ASN A 175 20.59 11.51 -10.63
CA ASN A 175 21.71 10.86 -11.31
C ASN A 175 21.76 9.35 -11.00
N ASP A 176 21.62 8.98 -9.73
CA ASP A 176 21.60 7.58 -9.30
C ASP A 176 20.42 6.83 -9.95
N ALA A 177 19.24 7.44 -9.95
CA ALA A 177 18.06 6.89 -10.62
C ALA A 177 18.23 6.77 -12.14
N MET A 178 19.03 7.63 -12.77
CA MET A 178 19.26 7.59 -14.20
C MET A 178 20.23 6.47 -14.56
N ALA A 179 21.29 6.27 -13.76
CA ALA A 179 22.24 5.17 -13.92
C ALA A 179 21.53 3.81 -13.85
N GLU A 180 20.60 3.63 -12.90
CA GLU A 180 19.81 2.40 -12.74
C GLU A 180 18.90 2.08 -13.95
N LEU A 181 18.51 3.08 -14.74
CA LEU A 181 17.66 2.90 -15.93
C LEU A 181 18.48 2.73 -17.23
N GLN A 182 19.80 2.81 -17.17
CA GLN A 182 20.71 2.60 -18.30
C GLN A 182 21.30 1.19 -18.34
N TYR A 183 21.12 0.41 -17.28
CA TYR A 183 21.35 -1.03 -17.20
C TYR A 183 20.02 -1.78 -17.35
#